data_AF-A0A925DMS3-F1
#
_entry.id   AF-A0A925DMS3-F1
#
_cell.length_a   1.000
_cell.length_b   1.000
_cell.length_c   1.000
_cell.angle_alpha   90.00
_cell.angle_beta   90.00
_cell.angle_gamma   90.00
#
_symmetry.space_group_name_H-M   'P 1'
#
loop_
_entity.id
_entity.type
_entity.pdbx_description
1 polymer ?
#
loop_
_entity_poly.entity_id
_entity_poly.type
_entity_poly.pdbx_seq_one_letter_code
_entity_poly.pdbx_strand_id
1 'polypeptide(L)'
;LSIYLLATGNLLEGNFFILPQRDYLFLSILAVVGTAFPFIASTNLLRKLSPYTITLTVNLETVYGIILAAVLFKEHEQLTTLFYIATGIILCTILLNAILKNYLDKRNAAGVKG
;
A
#
# COMPACT_ATOMS: atom_id res chain seq x y z
N LEU A 1 9.10 1.56 -23.51
CA LEU A 1 10.40 1.36 -22.83
C LEU A 1 11.12 0.11 -23.33
N SER A 2 10.55 -1.10 -23.21
CA SER A 2 11.21 -2.34 -23.65
C SER A 2 11.59 -2.36 -25.14
N ILE A 3 10.69 -1.88 -26.02
CA ILE A 3 10.96 -1.75 -27.47
C ILE A 3 12.04 -0.69 -27.76
N TYR A 4 12.07 0.39 -26.98
CA TYR A 4 13.06 1.47 -27.10
C TYR A 4 14.47 1.01 -26.68
N LEU A 5 14.56 0.22 -25.60
CA LEU A 5 15.82 -0.37 -25.13
C LEU A 5 16.35 -1.45 -26.09
N LEU A 6 15.44 -2.20 -26.74
CA LEU A 6 15.80 -3.18 -27.77
C LEU A 6 16.31 -2.50 -29.06
N ALA A 7 15.64 -1.44 -29.50
CA ALA A 7 16.02 -0.69 -30.69
C ALA A 7 17.35 0.08 -30.55
N THR A 8 17.73 0.44 -29.32
CA THR A 8 19.00 1.15 -29.04
C THR A 8 20.18 0.19 -28.78
N GLY A 9 19.99 -1.13 -28.86
CA GLY A 9 21.06 -2.11 -28.64
C GLY A 9 21.51 -2.26 -27.17
N ASN A 10 21.07 -1.35 -26.29
CA ASN A 10 21.41 -1.33 -24.86
C ASN A 10 21.04 -2.61 -24.09
N LEU A 11 20.05 -3.39 -24.56
CA LEU A 11 19.71 -4.70 -23.97
C LEU A 11 20.73 -5.80 -24.28
N LEU A 12 21.47 -5.67 -25.39
CA LEU A 12 22.46 -6.65 -25.86
C LEU A 12 23.87 -6.33 -25.36
N GLU A 13 24.09 -5.10 -24.90
CA GLU A 13 25.29 -4.74 -24.15
C GLU A 13 25.20 -5.40 -22.77
N GLY A 14 26.04 -6.42 -22.53
CA GLY A 14 26.05 -7.23 -21.31
C GLY A 14 26.25 -6.45 -20.00
N ASN A 15 26.43 -5.13 -20.05
CA ASN A 15 26.51 -4.23 -18.90
C ASN A 15 25.15 -3.88 -18.27
N PHE A 16 24.01 -4.09 -18.95
CA PHE A 16 22.69 -3.72 -18.40
C PHE A 16 22.30 -4.55 -17.16
N PHE A 17 22.82 -5.77 -17.05
CA PHE A 17 22.59 -6.69 -15.93
C PHE A 17 23.72 -6.67 -14.88
N ILE A 18 24.79 -5.90 -15.10
CA ILE A 18 25.90 -5.79 -14.15
C ILE A 18 25.51 -4.73 -13.11
N LEU A 19 24.80 -5.17 -12.08
CA LEU A 19 24.58 -4.33 -10.91
C LEU A 19 25.85 -4.31 -10.05
N PRO A 20 26.25 -3.15 -9.51
CA PRO A 20 27.34 -3.10 -8.55
C PRO A 20 27.03 -3.97 -7.33
N GLN A 21 28.05 -4.59 -6.74
CA GLN A 21 27.90 -5.56 -5.65
C GLN A 21 27.12 -5.02 -4.44
N ARG A 22 27.14 -3.70 -4.23
CA ARG A 22 26.35 -3.04 -3.17
C ARG A 22 24.86 -3.06 -3.44
N ASP A 23 24.43 -3.01 -4.70
CA ASP A 23 23.02 -2.99 -5.07
C ASP A 23 22.38 -4.35 -4.80
N TYR A 24 23.11 -5.46 -4.99
CA TYR A 24 22.65 -6.79 -4.57
C TYR A 24 22.40 -6.86 -3.06
N LEU A 25 23.24 -6.21 -2.25
CA LEU A 25 23.05 -6.14 -0.79
C LEU A 25 21.82 -5.30 -0.43
N PHE A 26 21.64 -4.14 -1.04
CA PHE A 26 20.45 -3.32 -0.77
C PHE A 26 19.16 -3.98 -1.28
N LEU A 27 19.17 -4.59 -2.47
CA LEU A 27 18.02 -5.34 -3.01
C LEU A 27 17.66 -6.53 -2.12
N SER A 28 18.65 -7.29 -1.63
CA SER A 28 18.38 -8.42 -0.76
C SER A 28 17.79 -7.99 0.58
N ILE A 29 18.32 -6.93 1.19
CA ILE A 29 17.75 -6.34 2.41
C ILE A 29 16.33 -5.86 2.16
N LEU A 30 16.10 -5.11 1.07
CA LEU A 30 14.78 -4.58 0.71
C LEU A 30 13.78 -5.71 0.45
N ALA A 31 14.16 -6.78 -0.26
CA ALA A 31 13.29 -7.91 -0.54
C ALA A 31 12.92 -8.69 0.73
N VAL A 32 13.87 -8.89 1.64
CA VAL A 32 13.62 -9.62 2.89
C VAL A 32 12.77 -8.77 3.84
N VAL A 33 13.17 -7.52 4.09
CA VAL A 33 12.50 -6.64 5.06
C VAL A 33 11.19 -6.07 4.51
N GLY A 34 11.17 -5.68 3.23
CA GLY A 34 10.01 -5.08 2.58
C GLY A 34 9.00 -6.08 2.04
N THR A 35 9.34 -7.37 1.92
CA THR A 35 8.42 -8.37 1.35
C THR A 35 8.30 -9.62 2.21
N ALA A 36 9.41 -10.32 2.50
CA ALA A 36 9.34 -11.61 3.19
C ALA A 36 8.83 -11.50 4.63
N PHE A 37 9.35 -10.56 5.42
CA PHE A 37 8.95 -10.36 6.81
C PHE A 37 7.47 -9.96 6.96
N PRO A 38 6.97 -8.92 6.26
CA PRO A 38 5.57 -8.53 6.33
C PRO A 38 4.62 -9.63 5.84
N PHE A 39 5.03 -10.42 4.85
CA PHE A 39 4.24 -11.54 4.35
C PHE A 39 4.12 -12.67 5.37
N ILE A 40 5.22 -13.04 6.04
CA ILE A 40 5.21 -14.04 7.12
C ILE A 40 4.38 -13.54 8.31
N ALA A 41 4.52 -12.27 8.68
CA ALA A 41 3.69 -11.66 9.71
C ALA A 41 2.20 -11.71 9.34
N SER A 42 1.85 -11.35 8.10
CA SER A 42 0.47 -11.35 7.61
C SER A 42 -0.15 -12.76 7.61
N THR A 43 0.59 -13.78 7.16
CA THR A 43 0.10 -15.17 7.16
C THR A 43 -0.09 -15.72 8.56
N ASN A 44 0.77 -15.37 9.52
CA ASN A 44 0.57 -15.68 10.94
C ASN A 44 -0.59 -14.91 11.55
N LEU A 45 -0.79 -13.65 11.14
CA LEU A 45 -1.87 -12.80 11.63
C LEU A 45 -3.23 -13.34 11.16
N LEU A 46 -3.32 -13.92 9.96
CA LEU A 46 -4.52 -14.63 9.46
C LEU A 46 -4.92 -15.83 10.35
N ARG A 47 -3.98 -16.40 11.14
CA ARG A 47 -4.29 -17.48 12.08
C ARG A 47 -4.86 -16.97 13.41
N LYS A 48 -4.67 -15.70 13.75
CA LYS A 48 -5.11 -15.09 15.03
C LYS A 48 -6.22 -14.05 14.87
N LEU A 49 -6.32 -13.44 13.70
CA LEU A 49 -7.33 -12.45 13.34
C LEU A 49 -8.14 -12.98 12.16
N SER A 50 -9.45 -12.72 12.16
CA SER A 50 -10.31 -12.98 11.01
C SER A 50 -9.75 -12.27 9.76
N PRO A 51 -9.85 -12.87 8.56
CA PRO A 51 -9.51 -12.21 7.29
C PRO A 51 -10.12 -10.80 7.17
N TYR A 52 -11.28 -10.58 7.79
CA TYR A 52 -11.95 -9.30 7.88
C TYR A 52 -11.09 -8.20 8.54
N THR A 53 -10.43 -8.52 9.65
CA THR A 53 -9.64 -7.56 10.45
C THR A 53 -8.36 -7.18 9.74
N ILE A 54 -7.76 -8.11 8.98
CA ILE A 54 -6.58 -7.81 8.15
C ILE A 54 -6.96 -6.85 7.03
N THR A 55 -8.05 -7.11 6.31
CA THR A 55 -8.54 -6.19 5.26
C THR A 55 -8.89 -4.81 5.83
N LEU A 56 -9.42 -4.73 7.05
CA LEU A 56 -9.66 -3.46 7.73
C LEU A 56 -8.35 -2.73 8.06
N THR A 57 -7.34 -3.46 8.52
CA THR A 57 -6.02 -2.91 8.89
C THR A 57 -5.27 -2.39 7.66
N VAL A 58 -5.31 -3.12 6.54
CA VAL A 58 -4.72 -2.67 5.26
C VAL A 58 -5.40 -1.39 4.76
N ASN A 59 -6.72 -1.27 4.88
CA ASN A 59 -7.42 -0.04 4.54
C ASN A 59 -7.03 1.14 5.45
N LEU A 60 -6.74 0.87 6.73
CA LEU A 60 -6.27 1.88 7.69
C LEU A 60 -4.83 2.34 7.41
N GLU A 61 -3.96 1.46 6.91
CA GLU A 61 -2.60 1.83 6.47
C GLU A 61 -2.64 2.97 5.45
N THR A 62 -3.51 2.86 4.45
CA THR A 62 -3.74 3.90 3.44
C THR A 62 -4.24 5.21 4.07
N VAL A 63 -5.15 5.15 5.04
CA VAL A 63 -5.68 6.35 5.73
C VAL A 63 -4.59 7.03 6.55
N TYR A 64 -3.81 6.27 7.32
CA TYR A 64 -2.71 6.82 8.10
C TYR A 64 -1.62 7.40 7.21
N GLY A 65 -1.32 6.77 6.06
CA GLY A 65 -0.40 7.32 5.07
C GLY A 65 -0.83 8.68 4.53
N ILE A 66 -2.11 8.86 4.23
CA ILE A 66 -2.68 10.13 3.78
C ILE A 66 -2.60 11.20 4.88
N ILE A 67 -2.96 10.85 6.11
CA ILE A 67 -2.89 11.76 7.26
C ILE A 67 -1.43 12.17 7.52
N LEU A 68 -0.50 11.22 7.51
CA LEU A 68 0.92 11.48 7.73
C LEU A 68 1.49 12.36 6.62
N ALA A 69 1.14 12.10 5.35
CA ALA A 69 1.51 12.96 4.23
C ALA A 69 0.97 14.38 4.41
N ALA A 70 -0.30 14.55 4.81
CA ALA A 70 -0.88 15.86 5.09
C ALA A 70 -0.19 16.61 6.25
N VAL A 71 0.35 15.88 7.24
CA VAL A 71 1.09 16.47 8.37
C VAL A 71 2.54 16.80 8.02
N LEU A 72 3.24 15.94 7.28
CA LEU A 72 4.65 16.13 6.92
C LEU A 72 4.87 17.13 5.77
N PHE A 73 3.99 17.13 4.77
CA PHE A 73 4.09 18.05 3.62
C PHE A 73 3.52 19.44 3.89
N LYS A 74 3.06 19.71 5.12
CA LYS A 74 2.42 20.97 5.52
C LYS A 74 3.32 22.20 5.39
N GLU A 75 4.64 22.00 5.29
CA GLU A 75 5.63 23.08 5.24
C GLU A 75 6.30 23.29 3.87
N HIS A 76 6.18 22.37 2.90
CA HIS A 76 7.15 22.35 1.78
C HIS A 76 6.65 22.49 0.36
N GLU A 77 5.36 22.49 0.06
CA GLU A 77 4.92 22.77 -1.31
C GLU A 77 3.50 23.31 -1.32
N GLN A 78 3.22 24.25 -2.23
CA GLN A 78 1.84 24.65 -2.54
C GLN A 78 1.15 23.42 -3.14
N LEU A 79 0.62 22.54 -2.30
CA LEU A 79 -0.18 21.41 -2.72
C LEU A 79 -1.31 21.97 -3.58
N THR A 80 -1.24 21.69 -4.88
CA THR A 80 -2.17 22.22 -5.88
C THR A 80 -3.60 21.95 -5.43
N THR A 81 -4.55 22.84 -5.71
CA THR A 81 -5.97 22.66 -5.35
C THR A 81 -6.51 21.26 -5.69
N LEU A 82 -6.00 20.66 -6.76
CA LEU A 82 -6.29 19.28 -7.18
C LEU A 82 -5.92 18.22 -6.13
N PHE A 83 -4.81 18.38 -5.41
CA PHE A 83 -4.37 17.47 -4.34
C PHE A 83 -5.38 17.45 -3.19
N TYR A 84 -5.88 18.62 -2.77
CA TYR A 84 -6.89 18.71 -1.71
C TYR A 84 -8.21 18.05 -2.12
N ILE A 85 -8.65 18.25 -3.36
CA ILE A 85 -9.88 17.63 -3.88
C ILE A 85 -9.71 16.10 -3.96
N ALA A 86 -8.60 15.61 -4.52
CA ALA A 86 -8.31 14.19 -4.61
C ALA A 86 -8.22 13.52 -3.23
N THR A 87 -7.53 14.16 -2.28
CA THR A 87 -7.43 13.70 -0.89
C THR A 87 -8.80 13.63 -0.23
N GLY A 88 -9.64 14.66 -0.42
CA GLY A 88 -11.00 14.69 0.11
C GLY A 88 -11.88 13.55 -0.43
N ILE A 89 -11.81 13.28 -1.75
CA ILE A 89 -12.56 12.17 -2.36
C ILE A 89 -12.12 10.83 -1.79
N ILE A 90 -10.81 10.58 -1.71
CA ILE A 90 -10.27 9.31 -1.19
C ILE A 90 -10.66 9.11 0.28
N LEU A 91 -10.52 10.14 1.13
CA LEU A 91 -10.93 10.09 2.53
C LEU A 91 -12.43 9.79 2.67
N CYS A 92 -13.28 10.48 1.91
CA CYS A 92 -14.72 10.25 1.92
C CYS A 92 -15.07 8.80 1.53
N THR A 93 -14.48 8.28 0.44
CA THR A 93 -14.72 6.90 -0.01
C THR A 93 -14.32 5.86 1.04
N ILE A 94 -13.16 6.04 1.68
CA ILE A 94 -12.68 5.08 2.69
C ILE A 94 -13.54 5.15 3.96
N LEU A 95 -13.90 6.35 4.43
CA LEU A 95 -14.76 6.52 5.59
C LEU A 95 -16.15 5.94 5.36
N LEU A 96 -16.76 6.20 4.19
CA LEU A 96 -18.02 5.58 3.78
C LEU A 96 -17.94 4.06 3.77
N ASN A 97 -16.89 3.49 3.18
CA ASN A 97 -16.68 2.05 3.15
C ASN A 97 -16.54 1.46 4.58
N ALA A 98 -15.79 2.13 5.46
CA ALA A 98 -15.62 1.71 6.85
C ALA A 98 -16.95 1.75 7.64
N ILE A 99 -17.74 2.83 7.50
CA ILE A 99 -19.03 2.98 8.18
C ILE A 99 -20.05 1.97 7.65
N LEU A 100 -20.16 1.82 6.33
CA LEU A 100 -21.10 0.90 5.69
C LEU A 100 -20.82 -0.55 6.10
N LYS A 101 -19.55 -0.95 6.12
CA LYS A 101 -19.12 -2.28 6.54
C LYS A 101 -19.43 -2.54 8.02
N ASN A 102 -19.12 -1.59 8.91
CA ASN A 102 -19.51 -1.66 10.33
C ASN A 102 -21.03 -1.76 10.53
N TYR A 103 -21.83 -1.09 9.69
CA TYR A 103 -23.29 -1.15 9.77
C TYR A 103 -23.83 -2.50 9.27
N LEU A 104 -23.26 -3.06 8.20
CA LEU A 104 -23.61 -4.38 7.66
C LEU A 104 -23.25 -5.51 8.64
N ASP A 105 -22.09 -5.46 9.29
CA ASP A 105 -21.70 -6.48 10.27
C ASP A 105 -22.63 -6.51 11.49
N LYS A 106 -23.09 -5.34 11.95
CA LYS A 106 -24.09 -5.24 13.03
C LYS A 106 -25.43 -5.87 12.64
N ARG A 107 -25.85 -5.77 11.37
CA ARG A 107 -27.09 -6.37 10.86
C ARG A 107 -26.97 -7.90 10.73
N ASN A 108 -25.82 -8.41 10.28
CA ASN A 108 -25.58 -9.85 10.20
C ASN A 108 -25.54 -10.50 11.59
N ALA A 109 -25.02 -9.81 12.61
CA ALA A 109 -25.03 -10.29 14.00
C ALA A 109 -26.44 -10.29 14.63
N ALA A 110 -27.36 -9.44 14.16
CA ALA A 110 -28.74 -9.38 14.64
C ALA A 110 -29.67 -10.41 13.98
N GLY A 111 -29.37 -10.86 12.75
CA GLY A 111 -30.18 -11.85 12.02
C GLY A 111 -29.97 -13.32 12.41
N VAL A 112 -28.91 -13.65 13.15
CA VAL A 112 -28.60 -15.03 13.60
C VAL A 112 -29.31 -15.42 14.91
N LYS A 113 -30.00 -14.46 15.56
CA LYS A 113 -30.73 -14.68 16.81
C LYS A 113 -32.27 -14.74 16.65
N GLY A 114 -32.78 -14.82 15.41
CA GLY A 114 -34.21 -14.94 15.10
C GLY A 114 -34.63 -16.38 14.88
#